data_AF-A0A7Y4TXC8-F1
#
_entry.id   AF-A0A7Y4TXC8-F1
#
_cell.length_a   1.000
_cell.length_b   1.000
_cell.length_c   1.000
_cell.angle_alpha   90.00
_cell.angle_beta   90.00
_cell.angle_gamma   90.00
#
_symmetry.space_group_name_H-M   'P 1'
#
loop_
_entity.id
_entity.type
_entity.pdbx_description
1 polymer ?
#
loop_
_entity_poly.entity_id
_entity_poly.type
_entity_poly.pdbx_seq_one_letter_code
_entity_poly.pdbx_strand_id
1 'polypeptide(L)' 'MRKNFLLILFAFFAGNSLYAQPPAPDTVSTGVYITSIHDIDFKQKEYSISFWLWFKYKNKAFDFKNNLEIPNAKSFTQS' A
#
# COMPACT_ATOMS: atom_id res chain seq x y z
N MET A 1 -6.23 40.03 -40.11
CA MET A 1 -7.25 39.27 -39.35
C MET A 1 -6.75 37.91 -38.84
N ARG A 2 -6.00 37.10 -39.62
CA ARG A 2 -5.43 35.79 -39.18
C ARG A 2 -4.48 35.85 -37.96
N LYS A 3 -3.68 36.91 -37.83
CA LYS A 3 -2.65 37.05 -36.78
C LYS A 3 -3.24 37.41 -35.41
N ASN A 4 -4.33 38.18 -35.39
CA ASN A 4 -5.06 38.57 -34.17
C ASN A 4 -5.85 37.38 -33.59
N PHE A 5 -6.33 36.47 -34.44
CA PHE A 5 -7.01 35.26 -34.00
C PHE A 5 -6.09 34.32 -33.22
N LEU A 6 -4.83 34.17 -33.66
CA LEU A 6 -3.82 33.38 -32.95
C LEU A 6 -3.48 33.94 -31.57
N LEU A 7 -3.47 35.26 -31.40
CA LEU A 7 -3.21 35.92 -30.11
C LEU A 7 -4.36 35.69 -29.12
N ILE A 8 -5.60 35.71 -29.59
CA ILE A 8 -6.78 35.42 -28.75
C ILE A 8 -6.78 33.96 -28.30
N LEU A 9 -6.41 33.04 -29.20
CA LEU A 9 -6.31 31.62 -28.87
C LEU A 9 -5.22 31.35 -27.81
N PHE A 10 -4.08 32.02 -27.92
CA PHE A 10 -2.98 31.88 -26.95
C PHE A 10 -3.35 32.44 -25.56
N ALA A 11 -4.06 33.57 -25.51
CA ALA A 11 -4.56 34.14 -24.27
C ALA A 11 -5.58 33.22 -23.55
N PHE A 12 -6.35 32.44 -24.30
CA PHE A 12 -7.32 31.49 -23.74
C PHE A 12 -6.67 30.28 -23.05
N PHE A 13 -5.48 29.87 -23.49
CA PHE A 13 -4.73 28.77 -22.84
C PHE A 13 -3.89 29.22 -21.65
N ALA A 14 -3.43 30.48 -21.60
CA ALA A 14 -2.55 31.00 -20.56
C ALA A 14 -3.23 31.20 -19.17
N GLY A 15 -4.57 31.22 -19.11
CA GLY A 15 -5.32 31.45 -17.87
C GLY A 15 -5.61 30.20 -17.03
N ASN A 16 -5.29 29.01 -17.52
CA ASN A 16 -5.60 27.77 -16.80
C ASN A 16 -4.45 27.40 -15.85
N SER A 17 -4.64 27.68 -14.56
CA SER A 17 -3.78 27.09 -13.53
C SER A 17 -4.04 25.59 -13.48
N LEU A 18 -3.10 24.80 -14.01
CA LEU A 18 -3.12 23.35 -13.89
C LEU A 18 -2.80 22.97 -12.45
N TYR A 19 -3.83 22.69 -11.65
CA TYR A 19 -3.65 22.11 -10.33
C TYR A 19 -3.19 20.66 -10.48
N ALA A 20 -2.01 20.33 -9.94
CA ALA A 20 -1.57 18.95 -9.84
C ALA A 20 -2.56 18.18 -8.97
N GLN A 21 -3.05 17.05 -9.47
CA GLN A 21 -3.88 16.17 -8.66
C GLN A 21 -3.09 15.73 -7.42
N PRO A 22 -3.73 15.63 -6.25
CA PRO A 22 -3.07 15.06 -5.09
C PRO A 22 -2.52 13.68 -5.45
N PRO A 23 -1.31 13.31 -4.99
CA PRO A 23 -0.79 11.98 -5.24
C PRO A 23 -1.78 10.96 -4.70
N ALA A 24 -2.01 9.88 -5.46
CA ALA A 24 -2.83 8.78 -4.99
C ALA A 24 -2.26 8.25 -3.66
N PRO A 25 -3.11 7.85 -2.71
CA PRO A 25 -2.64 7.27 -1.45
C PRO A 25 -1.74 6.06 -1.74
N ASP A 26 -0.70 5.90 -0.92
CA ASP A 26 0.21 4.77 -1.09
C ASP A 26 -0.50 3.47 -0.72
N THR A 27 -0.31 2.45 -1.53
CA THR A 27 -0.95 1.15 -1.36
C THR A 27 0.10 0.09 -1.13
N VAL A 28 -0.08 -0.67 -0.06
CA VAL A 28 0.77 -1.81 0.28
C VAL A 28 0.09 -3.07 -0.23
N SER A 29 0.75 -3.82 -1.11
CA SER A 29 0.29 -5.16 -1.47
C SER A 29 0.99 -6.17 -0.56
N THR A 30 0.21 -6.98 0.16
CA THR A 30 0.74 -8.05 1.02
C THR A 30 0.50 -9.41 0.37
N GLY A 31 1.43 -10.35 0.59
CA GLY A 31 1.26 -11.74 0.23
C GLY A 31 1.64 -12.65 1.40
N VAL A 32 0.88 -13.73 1.54
CA VAL A 32 1.08 -14.75 2.58
C VAL A 32 1.18 -16.10 1.91
N TYR A 33 2.19 -16.89 2.29
CA TYR A 33 2.32 -18.29 1.89
C TYR A 33 2.41 -19.17 3.13
N ILE A 34 1.35 -19.92 3.39
CA ILE A 34 1.28 -20.84 4.53
C ILE A 34 2.13 -22.06 4.24
N THR A 35 3.16 -22.29 5.06
CA THR A 35 4.05 -23.44 4.93
C THR A 35 3.53 -24.63 5.72
N SER A 36 2.93 -24.39 6.89
CA SER A 36 2.36 -25.45 7.72
C SER A 36 1.34 -24.92 8.71
N ILE A 37 0.34 -25.74 9.01
CA ILE A 37 -0.58 -25.58 10.13
C ILE A 37 -0.41 -26.80 11.02
N HIS A 38 -0.17 -26.60 12.31
CA HIS A 38 0.12 -27.67 13.26
C HIS A 38 -0.42 -27.32 14.66
N ASP A 39 -0.30 -28.27 15.59
CA ASP A 39 -0.69 -28.12 17.00
C ASP A 39 -2.13 -27.60 17.21
N ILE A 40 -3.09 -28.20 16.50
CA ILE A 40 -4.50 -27.82 16.60
C ILE A 40 -5.09 -28.37 17.91
N ASP A 41 -5.52 -27.48 18.81
CA ASP A 41 -6.28 -27.82 20.02
C ASP A 41 -7.75 -27.38 19.85
N PHE A 42 -8.64 -28.35 19.69
CA PHE A 42 -10.08 -28.12 19.53
C PHE A 42 -10.78 -27.69 20.82
N LYS A 43 -10.24 -28.03 22.00
CA LYS A 43 -10.79 -27.65 23.31
C LYS A 43 -10.55 -26.17 23.58
N GLN A 44 -9.34 -25.70 23.30
CA GLN A 44 -8.95 -24.29 23.47
C GLN A 44 -9.19 -23.43 22.22
N LYS A 45 -9.55 -24.05 21.08
CA LYS A 45 -9.78 -23.41 19.77
C LYS A 45 -8.57 -22.62 19.29
N GLU A 46 -7.40 -23.23 19.38
CA GLU A 46 -6.14 -22.63 18.97
C GLU A 46 -5.35 -23.55 18.05
N TYR A 47 -4.41 -22.96 17.32
CA TYR A 47 -3.53 -23.66 16.40
C TYR A 47 -2.29 -22.80 16.12
N SER A 48 -1.22 -23.45 15.67
CA SER A 48 0.03 -22.81 15.27
C SER A 48 0.14 -22.79 13.73
N ILE A 49 0.66 -21.69 13.18
CA ILE A 49 0.90 -21.54 11.74
C ILE A 49 2.32 -21.06 11.52
N SER A 50 2.98 -21.64 10.52
CA SER A 50 4.19 -21.07 9.93
C SER A 50 3.88 -20.62 8.50
N PHE A 51 4.34 -19.42 8.16
CA PHE A 51 4.11 -18.83 6.85
C PHE A 51 5.18 -17.81 6.49
N TRP A 52 5.36 -17.60 5.19
CA TRP A 52 6.08 -16.45 4.66
C TRP A 52 5.12 -15.29 4.49
N LEU A 53 5.56 -14.09 4.89
CA LEU A 53 4.84 -12.83 4.72
C LEU A 53 5.75 -11.85 3.99
N TRP A 54 5.26 -11.25 2.91
CA TRP A 54 6.00 -10.24 2.18
C TRP A 54 5.12 -9.05 1.82
N PHE A 55 5.76 -7.89 1.73
CA PHE A 55 5.11 -6.61 1.44
C PHE A 55 5.73 -6.01 0.18
N LYS A 56 4.89 -5.50 -0.70
CA LYS A 56 5.27 -4.72 -1.88
C LYS A 56 4.70 -3.32 -1.74
N TYR A 57 5.59 -2.35 -1.57
CA TYR A 57 5.26 -0.95 -1.29
C TYR A 57 6.32 -0.02 -1.91
N LYS A 58 5.97 1.26 -2.09
CA LYS A 58 6.89 2.26 -2.67
C LYS A 58 7.61 3.08 -1.60
N ASN A 59 6.93 3.40 -0.51
CA ASN A 59 7.47 4.22 0.56
C ASN A 59 8.48 3.47 1.46
N LYS A 60 9.77 3.65 1.21
CA LYS A 60 10.85 3.05 2.02
C LYS A 60 10.97 3.60 3.44
N ALA A 61 10.33 4.73 3.75
CA ALA A 61 10.36 5.30 5.10
C ALA A 61 9.47 4.51 6.09
N PHE A 62 8.57 3.66 5.59
CA PHE A 62 7.74 2.82 6.43
C PHE A 62 8.46 1.51 6.78
N ASP A 63 8.64 1.28 8.08
CA ASP A 63 9.29 0.09 8.62
C ASP A 63 8.25 -0.96 9.03
N PHE A 64 7.96 -1.90 8.13
CA PHE A 64 7.02 -3.00 8.43
C PHE A 64 7.55 -3.97 9.47
N LYS A 65 8.87 -4.08 9.67
CA LYS A 65 9.44 -5.08 10.58
C LYS A 65 9.11 -4.72 12.03
N ASN A 66 9.22 -3.45 12.37
CA ASN A 66 8.99 -2.98 13.73
C ASN A 66 7.51 -2.64 14.03
N ASN A 67 6.67 -2.54 12.99
CA ASN A 67 5.26 -2.19 13.12
C ASN A 67 4.31 -3.33 12.72
N LEU A 68 4.82 -4.56 12.58
CA LEU A 68 3.99 -5.72 12.27
C LEU A 68 3.27 -6.19 13.54
N GLU A 69 1.94 -6.15 13.48
CA GLU A 69 1.08 -6.76 14.49
C GLU A 69 0.23 -7.86 13.84
N ILE A 70 0.14 -9.01 14.51
CA ILE A 70 -0.78 -10.09 14.13
C ILE A 70 -1.92 -10.09 15.14
N PRO A 71 -3.06 -9.45 14.83
CA PRO A 71 -4.17 -9.37 15.75
C PRO A 71 -4.69 -10.78 16.07
N ASN A 72 -5.12 -10.99 17.31
CA ASN A 72 -5.61 -12.27 17.84
C ASN A 72 -4.57 -13.40 17.91
N ALA A 73 -3.30 -13.16 17.56
CA ALA A 73 -2.25 -14.11 17.86
C ALA A 73 -1.91 -14.06 19.35
N LYS A 74 -1.85 -15.22 20.01
CA LYS A 74 -1.36 -15.31 21.40
C LYS A 74 0.12 -14.95 21.50
N SER A 75 0.89 -15.31 20.49
CA SER A 75 2.29 -14.92 20.31
C SER A 75 2.68 -15.08 18.85
N PHE A 76 3.74 -14.41 18.44
CA PHE A 76 4.39 -14.66 17.16
C PHE A 76 5.90 -14.54 17.31
N THR A 77 6.65 -15.18 16.43
CA THR A 77 8.09 -15.05 16.35
C THR A 77 8.48 -14.83 14.90
N GLN A 78 9.39 -13.90 14.66
CA GLN A 78 9.96 -13.67 13.35
C GLN A 78 11.37 -14.28 13.33
N SER A 79 11.64 -15.12 12.33
CA SER A 79 12.98 -15.68 12.05
C SER A 79 13.81 -14.76 11.16
#